data_AF-A0A7X2ZTF4-F1
#
_entry.id   AF-A0A7X2ZTF4-F1
#
_cell.length_a   1.000
_cell.length_b   1.000
_cell.length_c   1.000
_cell.angle_alpha   90.00
_cell.angle_beta   90.00
_cell.angle_gamma   90.00
#
_symmetry.space_group_name_H-M   'P 1'
#
loop_
_entity.id
_entity.type
_entity.pdbx_description
1 polymer ?
#
loop_
_entity_poly.entity_id
_entity_poly.type
_entity_poly.pdbx_seq_one_letter_code
_entity_poly.pdbx_strand_id
1 'polypeptide(L)'
;MHYVAGVILSVVFQLAHIVDDADTPLPDETGTMKNTWAIHQLFTTVNFGTKNKVVNWFTGGLNHQVEHHIFPNISHVHYTKIAEIVKETAKEFNLPYHEYKTTRKAIISHFKHLKELGKRPTLNLQ
;
A
#
# COMPACT_ATOMS: atom_id res chain seq x y z
N MET A 1 -25.36 10.63 -2.37
CA MET A 1 -24.37 10.05 -3.32
C MET A 1 -22.93 10.40 -2.95
N HIS A 2 -22.58 11.68 -2.75
CA HIS A 2 -21.19 12.08 -2.44
C HIS A 2 -20.62 11.49 -1.14
N TYR A 3 -21.42 11.37 -0.08
CA TYR A 3 -20.98 10.75 1.17
C TYR A 3 -20.54 9.29 0.96
N VAL A 4 -21.39 8.47 0.34
CA VAL A 4 -21.09 7.05 0.09
C VAL A 4 -19.85 6.88 -0.78
N ALA A 5 -19.76 7.65 -1.88
CA ALA A 5 -18.59 7.63 -2.75
C ALA A 5 -17.32 8.06 -2.01
N GLY A 6 -17.40 9.10 -1.17
CA GLY A 6 -16.29 9.58 -0.35
C GLY A 6 -15.81 8.54 0.66
N VAL A 7 -16.72 7.84 1.34
CA VAL A 7 -16.35 6.74 2.26
C VAL A 7 -15.66 5.62 1.50
N ILE A 8 -16.20 5.19 0.36
CA ILE A 8 -15.60 4.12 -0.45
C ILE A 8 -14.19 4.52 -0.89
N LEU A 9 -14.03 5.73 -1.43
CA LEU A 9 -12.75 6.21 -1.92
C LEU A 9 -11.72 6.33 -0.79
N SER A 10 -12.12 6.90 0.35
CA SER A 10 -11.27 7.01 1.54
C SER A 10 -10.75 5.65 1.97
N VAL A 11 -11.64 4.67 2.12
CA VAL A 11 -11.25 3.32 2.55
C VAL A 11 -10.29 2.72 1.53
N VAL A 12 -10.61 2.77 0.22
CA VAL A 12 -9.76 2.18 -0.84
C VAL A 12 -8.34 2.74 -0.82
N PHE A 13 -8.15 4.06 -0.69
CA PHE A 13 -6.80 4.65 -0.61
C PHE A 13 -6.09 4.29 0.70
N GLN A 14 -6.81 4.27 1.82
CA GLN A 14 -6.23 3.93 3.12
C GLN A 14 -5.74 2.48 3.19
N LEU A 15 -6.37 1.54 2.48
CA LEU A 15 -5.93 0.14 2.45
C LEU A 15 -4.52 -0.04 1.87
N ALA A 16 -3.99 0.94 1.13
CA ALA A 16 -2.65 0.87 0.55
C ALA A 16 -1.55 1.44 1.45
N HIS A 17 -1.89 2.26 2.46
CA HIS A 17 -0.89 2.99 3.25
C HIS A 17 -1.14 2.96 4.77
N ILE A 18 -2.36 2.69 5.22
CA ILE A 18 -2.75 2.69 6.64
C ILE A 18 -3.05 1.25 7.07
N VAL A 19 -2.02 0.41 7.02
CA VAL A 19 -2.06 -1.02 7.33
C VAL A 19 -0.75 -1.43 7.99
N ASP A 20 -0.75 -2.54 8.73
CA ASP A 20 0.43 -2.97 9.50
C ASP A 20 1.68 -3.25 8.64
N ASP A 21 1.51 -3.61 7.36
CA ASP A 21 2.61 -3.93 6.44
C ASP A 21 3.18 -2.70 5.70
N ALA A 22 2.63 -1.49 5.92
CA ALA A 22 3.12 -0.25 5.33
C ALA A 22 4.02 0.48 6.34
N ASP A 23 5.30 0.65 6.01
CA ASP A 23 6.23 1.35 6.89
C ASP A 23 5.99 2.86 6.89
N THR A 24 6.28 3.49 8.03
CA THR A 24 6.27 4.95 8.20
C THR A 24 7.66 5.45 8.64
N PRO A 25 8.69 5.32 7.76
CA PRO A 25 10.06 5.62 8.14
C PRO A 25 10.23 7.11 8.44
N LEU A 26 10.95 7.41 9.53
CA LEU A 26 11.32 8.77 9.90
C LEU A 26 12.59 9.19 9.15
N PRO A 27 12.75 10.50 8.85
CA PRO A 27 13.99 11.02 8.31
C PRO A 27 15.13 10.88 9.32
N ASP A 28 16.37 10.91 8.83
CA ASP A 28 17.54 11.02 9.69
C ASP A 28 17.66 12.42 10.33
N GLU A 29 18.68 12.61 11.19
CA GLU A 29 18.93 13.87 11.89
C GLU A 29 19.15 15.08 10.95
N THR A 30 19.50 14.82 9.68
CA THR A 30 19.68 15.87 8.66
C THR A 30 18.37 16.19 7.92
N GLY A 31 17.29 15.47 8.19
CA GLY A 31 16.02 15.58 7.48
C GLY A 31 15.97 14.76 6.18
N THR A 32 16.94 13.87 5.94
CA THR A 32 17.05 13.10 4.68
C THR A 32 16.47 11.69 4.83
N MET A 33 15.89 11.17 3.75
CA MET A 33 15.45 9.78 3.64
C MET A 33 16.54 8.93 2.95
N LYS A 34 16.93 7.81 3.57
CA LYS A 34 17.98 6.93 3.01
C LYS A 34 17.57 6.17 1.74
N ASN A 35 16.27 5.97 1.55
CA ASN A 35 15.76 5.16 0.44
C ASN A 35 15.66 5.99 -0.85
N THR A 36 16.03 5.39 -1.99
CA THR A 36 15.65 5.95 -3.29
C THR A 36 14.13 5.94 -3.42
N TRP A 37 13.61 6.75 -4.33
CA TRP A 37 12.16 6.88 -4.53
C TRP A 37 11.45 5.53 -4.72
N ALA A 38 11.94 4.68 -5.63
CA ALA A 38 11.29 3.39 -5.91
C ALA A 38 11.34 2.44 -4.70
N ILE A 39 12.48 2.41 -3.99
CA ILE A 39 12.63 1.62 -2.77
C ILE A 39 11.64 2.12 -1.72
N HIS A 40 11.52 3.44 -1.54
CA HIS A 40 10.58 4.02 -0.60
C HIS A 40 9.14 3.58 -0.90
N GLN A 41 8.72 3.59 -2.16
CA GLN A 41 7.37 3.12 -2.53
C GLN A 41 7.13 1.65 -2.17
N LEU A 42 8.15 0.78 -2.31
CA LEU A 42 8.02 -0.64 -1.93
C LEU A 42 7.85 -0.86 -0.43
N PHE A 43 8.42 0.01 0.41
CA PHE A 43 8.29 -0.07 1.87
C PHE A 43 6.99 0.56 2.39
N THR A 44 6.52 1.64 1.78
CA THR A 44 5.41 2.46 2.31
C THR A 44 4.07 2.21 1.63
N THR A 45 4.00 1.26 0.69
CA THR A 45 2.81 0.98 -0.11
C THR A 45 2.49 -0.51 -0.17
N VAL A 46 1.21 -0.83 -0.06
CA VAL A 46 0.69 -2.19 -0.06
C VAL A 46 -0.37 -2.37 -1.14
N ASN A 47 -0.28 -3.46 -1.89
CA ASN A 47 -1.30 -3.87 -2.84
C ASN A 47 -2.35 -4.77 -2.16
N PHE A 48 -3.56 -4.87 -2.74
CA PHE A 48 -4.58 -5.78 -2.22
C PHE A 48 -5.48 -6.36 -3.31
N GLY A 49 -5.79 -7.66 -3.22
CA GLY A 49 -6.77 -8.30 -4.11
C GLY A 49 -6.46 -8.16 -5.62
N THR A 50 -5.20 -7.96 -6.00
CA THR A 50 -4.69 -7.72 -7.37
C THR A 50 -5.15 -8.73 -8.42
N LYS A 51 -5.40 -9.98 -8.00
CA LYS A 51 -5.87 -11.08 -8.87
C LYS A 51 -7.39 -11.15 -9.00
N ASN A 52 -8.13 -10.33 -8.25
CA ASN A 52 -9.59 -10.33 -8.28
C ASN A 52 -10.10 -9.33 -9.34
N LYS A 53 -10.62 -9.86 -10.45
CA LYS A 53 -11.14 -9.06 -11.56
C LYS A 53 -12.25 -8.08 -11.16
N VAL A 54 -13.11 -8.46 -10.20
CA VAL A 54 -14.19 -7.60 -9.71
C VAL A 54 -13.61 -6.42 -8.94
N VAL A 55 -12.61 -6.66 -8.09
CA VAL A 55 -11.91 -5.60 -7.35
C VAL A 55 -11.20 -4.67 -8.33
N ASN A 56 -10.41 -5.22 -9.26
CA ASN A 56 -9.68 -4.40 -10.24
C ASN A 56 -10.61 -3.49 -11.04
N TRP A 57 -11.78 -3.98 -11.46
CA TRP A 57 -12.79 -3.19 -12.15
C TRP A 57 -13.42 -2.14 -11.23
N PHE A 58 -13.87 -2.54 -10.03
CA PHE A 58 -14.56 -1.67 -9.10
C PHE A 58 -13.67 -0.52 -8.60
N THR A 59 -12.40 -0.80 -8.31
CA THR A 59 -11.44 0.19 -7.82
C THR A 59 -10.73 0.93 -8.94
N GLY A 60 -10.99 0.62 -10.22
CA GLY A 60 -10.28 1.21 -11.35
C GLY A 60 -8.75 1.03 -11.27
N GLY A 61 -8.30 -0.10 -10.73
CA GLY A 61 -6.88 -0.39 -10.50
C GLY A 61 -6.22 0.27 -9.28
N LEU A 62 -6.97 0.99 -8.44
CA LEU A 62 -6.44 1.58 -7.20
C LEU A 62 -5.93 0.57 -6.16
N ASN A 63 -6.12 -0.72 -6.40
CA ASN A 63 -5.63 -1.82 -5.58
C ASN A 63 -4.21 -2.30 -5.96
N HIS A 64 -3.62 -1.63 -6.96
CA HIS A 64 -2.25 -1.76 -7.49
C HIS A 64 -1.45 -0.46 -7.25
N GLN A 65 -1.42 0.05 -6.01
CA GLN A 65 -0.74 1.32 -5.71
C GLN A 65 0.77 1.25 -5.90
N VAL A 66 1.40 0.10 -5.65
CA VAL A 66 2.85 -0.06 -5.87
C VAL A 66 3.17 0.23 -7.35
N GLU A 67 2.44 -0.38 -8.28
CA GLU A 67 2.64 -0.16 -9.71
C GLU A 67 2.24 1.25 -10.15
N HIS A 68 1.17 1.81 -9.56
CA HIS A 68 0.77 3.18 -9.83
C HIS A 68 1.86 4.18 -9.44
N HIS A 69 2.50 4.00 -8.29
CA HIS A 69 3.57 4.89 -7.87
C HIS A 69 4.82 4.69 -8.71
N ILE A 70 5.24 3.45 -8.99
CA ILE A 70 6.46 3.20 -9.78
C ILE A 70 6.29 3.59 -11.27
N PHE A 71 5.09 3.44 -11.83
CA PHE A 71 4.80 3.71 -13.24
C PHE A 71 3.53 4.56 -13.42
N PRO A 72 3.51 5.81 -12.94
CA PRO A 72 2.30 6.64 -12.87
C PRO A 72 1.71 7.00 -14.23
N ASN A 73 2.53 6.91 -15.29
CA ASN A 73 2.15 7.24 -16.66
C ASN A 73 1.63 6.02 -17.45
N ILE A 74 1.54 4.83 -16.84
CA ILE A 74 1.03 3.62 -17.50
C ILE A 74 -0.43 3.39 -17.09
N SER A 75 -1.27 3.01 -18.07
CA SER A 75 -2.67 2.69 -17.79
C SER A 75 -2.81 1.48 -16.85
N HIS A 76 -3.74 1.59 -15.90
CA HIS A 76 -3.98 0.58 -14.86
C HIS A 76 -4.34 -0.81 -15.40
N VAL A 77 -4.82 -0.90 -16.65
CA VAL A 77 -5.11 -2.18 -17.32
C VAL A 77 -3.86 -3.06 -17.47
N HIS A 78 -2.66 -2.47 -17.39
CA HIS A 78 -1.39 -3.17 -17.46
C HIS A 78 -0.82 -3.53 -16.08
N TYR A 79 -1.35 -2.97 -14.99
CA TYR A 79 -0.76 -3.13 -13.65
C TYR A 79 -0.71 -4.59 -13.20
N THR A 80 -1.67 -5.43 -13.56
CA THR A 80 -1.60 -6.86 -13.19
C THR A 80 -0.36 -7.56 -13.78
N LYS A 81 0.03 -7.23 -15.02
CA LYS A 81 1.23 -7.80 -15.65
C LYS A 81 2.51 -7.14 -15.12
N ILE A 82 2.47 -5.83 -14.90
CA ILE A 82 3.60 -5.09 -14.34
C ILE A 82 3.90 -5.53 -12.91
N ALA A 83 2.87 -5.84 -12.12
CA ALA A 83 3.00 -6.33 -10.75
C ALA A 83 3.85 -7.61 -10.67
N GLU A 84 3.74 -8.50 -11.67
CA GLU A 84 4.57 -9.71 -11.73
C GLU A 84 6.05 -9.34 -11.89
N ILE A 85 6.34 -8.41 -12.82
CA ILE A 85 7.70 -7.91 -13.07
C ILE A 85 8.26 -7.21 -11.83
N VAL A 86 7.50 -6.27 -11.24
CA VAL A 86 7.92 -5.50 -10.07
C VAL A 86 8.21 -6.44 -8.89
N LYS A 87 7.37 -7.45 -8.68
CA LYS A 87 7.55 -8.43 -7.61
C LYS A 87 8.78 -9.30 -7.80
N GLU A 88 9.07 -9.72 -9.04
CA GLU A 88 10.28 -10.47 -9.38
C GLU A 88 11.53 -9.62 -9.15
N THR A 89 11.53 -8.37 -9.63
CA THR A 89 12.63 -7.43 -9.44
C THR A 89 12.83 -7.10 -7.96
N ALA A 90 11.77 -6.81 -7.20
CA ALA A 90 11.89 -6.56 -5.76
C ALA A 90 12.58 -7.74 -5.06
N LYS A 91 12.21 -8.98 -5.42
CA LYS A 91 12.86 -10.19 -4.90
C LYS A 91 14.33 -10.29 -5.29
N GLU A 92 14.69 -9.99 -6.55
CA GLU A 92 16.09 -10.00 -7.02
C GLU A 92 16.99 -9.08 -6.20
N PHE A 93 16.49 -7.88 -5.86
CA PHE A 93 17.22 -6.88 -5.09
C PHE A 93 17.04 -7.01 -3.56
N ASN A 94 16.41 -8.09 -3.08
CA ASN A 94 16.09 -8.31 -1.66
C ASN A 94 15.28 -7.17 -1.03
N LEU A 95 14.35 -6.60 -1.79
CA LEU A 95 13.41 -5.56 -1.39
C LEU A 95 12.02 -6.16 -1.10
N PRO A 96 11.21 -5.51 -0.24
CA PRO A 96 9.86 -5.98 0.03
C PRO A 96 8.92 -5.78 -1.17
N TYR A 97 7.85 -6.58 -1.19
CA TYR A 97 6.70 -6.36 -2.04
C TYR A 97 5.45 -6.76 -1.25
N HIS A 98 4.77 -5.78 -0.66
CA HIS A 98 3.63 -6.01 0.22
C HIS A 98 2.34 -6.17 -0.56
N GLU A 99 1.65 -7.29 -0.35
CA GLU A 99 0.42 -7.62 -1.08
C GLU A 99 -0.53 -8.49 -0.25
N TYR A 100 -1.72 -7.97 0.06
CA TYR A 100 -2.79 -8.77 0.62
C TYR A 100 -3.51 -9.58 -0.46
N LYS A 101 -3.51 -10.91 -0.33
CA LYS A 101 -4.21 -11.82 -1.26
C LYS A 101 -5.70 -11.48 -1.46
N THR A 102 -6.35 -10.84 -0.49
CA THR A 102 -7.79 -10.51 -0.54
C THR A 102 -8.05 -9.13 0.06
N THR A 103 -8.98 -8.37 -0.51
CA THR A 103 -9.42 -7.07 0.03
C THR A 103 -9.91 -7.17 1.49
N ARG A 104 -10.58 -8.26 1.86
CA ARG A 104 -11.01 -8.50 3.25
C ARG A 104 -9.85 -8.49 4.24
N LYS A 105 -8.70 -9.10 3.88
CA LYS A 105 -7.50 -9.10 4.73
C LYS A 105 -6.93 -7.70 4.90
N ALA A 106 -6.88 -6.91 3.83
CA ALA A 106 -6.46 -5.52 3.89
C ALA A 106 -7.37 -4.70 4.82
N ILE A 107 -8.70 -4.86 4.71
CA ILE A 107 -9.67 -4.20 5.61
C ILE A 107 -9.44 -4.58 7.07
N ILE A 108 -9.27 -5.87 7.36
CA ILE A 108 -9.00 -6.34 8.73
C ILE A 108 -7.69 -5.74 9.25
N SER A 109 -6.63 -5.72 8.43
CA SER A 109 -5.35 -5.10 8.78
C SER A 109 -5.50 -3.62 9.07
N HIS A 110 -6.22 -2.88 8.22
CA HIS A 110 -6.48 -1.46 8.39
C HIS A 110 -7.18 -1.15 9.72
N PHE A 111 -8.28 -1.83 10.05
CA PHE A 111 -8.97 -1.59 11.31
C PHE A 111 -8.19 -2.06 12.53
N LYS A 112 -7.36 -3.11 12.39
CA LYS A 112 -6.42 -3.52 13.44
C LYS A 112 -5.37 -2.42 13.68
N HIS A 113 -4.80 -1.87 12.62
CA HIS A 113 -3.83 -0.79 12.66
C HIS A 113 -4.42 0.47 13.31
N LEU A 114 -5.62 0.89 12.90
CA LEU A 114 -6.34 2.00 13.52
C LEU A 114 -6.63 1.76 15.00
N LYS A 115 -7.01 0.53 15.37
CA LYS A 115 -7.20 0.17 16.78
C LYS A 115 -5.91 0.31 17.57
N GLU A 116 -4.77 -0.06 17.00
CA GLU A 116 -3.46 0.11 17.64
C GLU A 116 -3.13 1.59 17.83
N LEU A 117 -3.27 2.39 16.77
CA LEU A 117 -3.06 3.85 16.82
C LEU A 117 -4.00 4.56 17.80
N GLY A 118 -5.20 4.02 18.02
CA GLY A 118 -6.17 4.53 18.99
C GLY A 118 -5.90 4.17 20.44
N LYS A 119 -4.95 3.26 20.73
CA LYS A 119 -4.55 2.97 22.12
C LYS A 119 -3.67 4.10 22.65
N ARG A 120 -3.67 4.27 23.97
CA ARG A 120 -2.68 5.15 24.62
C ARG A 120 -1.28 4.61 24.30
N PRO A 121 -0.38 5.42 23.73
CA PRO A 121 0.97 4.99 23.46
C PRO A 121 1.63 4.63 24.80
N THR A 122 2.09 3.38 24.92
CA THR A 122 3.00 3.02 25.99
C THR A 122 4.34 3.65 25.64
N LEU A 123 4.76 4.67 26.39
CA LEU A 123 6.11 5.20 26.30
C LEU A 123 7.07 4.07 26.65
N ASN A 124 7.58 3.38 25.64
CA ASN A 124 8.77 2.56 25.80
C ASN A 124 9.92 3.56 25.93
N LEU A 125 10.22 3.93 27.16
CA LEU A 125 11.48 4.57 27.52
C LEU A 125 12.59 3.54 27.22
N GLN A 126 13.17 3.63 26.03
CA GLN A 126 14.48 3.05 25.73
C GLN A 126 15.56 4.08 26.02
#